data_AF-A0A368EZE5-F1
#
_entry.id   AF-A0A368EZE5-F1
#
_cell.length_a   1.000
_cell.length_b   1.000
_cell.length_c   1.000
_cell.angle_alpha   90.00
_cell.angle_beta   90.00
_cell.angle_gamma   90.00
#
_symmetry.space_group_name_H-M   'P 1'
#
loop_
_entity.id
_entity.type
_entity.pdbx_description
1 polymer ?
#
loop_
_entity_poly.entity_id
_entity_poly.type
_entity_poly.pdbx_seq_one_letter_code
_entity_poly.pdbx_strand_id
1 'polypeptide(L)' 'MTYGNSLCTRQSEMSSTIEYQTGSHTPSECRVNLPLRNIPEFTNDFGCMPLSDMAPTPNKRCLIWREE' A
#
# COMPACT_ATOMS: atom_id res chain seq x y z
N MET A 1 3.92 12.21 -1.40
CA MET A 1 4.10 12.36 0.06
C MET A 1 2.78 12.62 0.81
N THR A 2 1.93 13.57 0.37
CA THR A 2 0.65 13.90 1.02
C THR A 2 -0.26 12.71 1.31
N TYR A 3 -0.41 11.79 0.35
CA TYR A 3 -1.22 10.59 0.51
C TYR A 3 -0.79 9.72 1.71
N GLY A 4 0.50 9.37 1.79
CA GLY A 4 1.03 8.58 2.91
C GLY A 4 0.85 9.28 4.27
N ASN A 5 1.05 10.60 4.30
CA ASN A 5 0.87 11.39 5.54
C ASN A 5 -0.59 11.42 6.01
N SER A 6 -1.57 11.41 5.09
CA SER A 6 -3.00 11.43 5.45
C SER A 6 -3.48 10.18 6.21
N LEU A 7 -2.71 9.09 6.16
CA LEU A 7 -2.99 7.82 6.82
C LEU A 7 -1.95 7.48 7.90
N CYS A 8 -1.12 8.45 8.30
CA CYS A 8 -0.11 8.23 9.34
C CYS A 8 -0.80 8.06 10.71
N THR A 9 -0.75 6.85 11.25
CA THR A 9 -1.36 6.51 12.54
C THR A 9 -0.50 5.51 13.29
N ARG A 10 -0.67 5.46 14.62
CA ARG A 10 -0.06 4.49 15.51
C ARG A 10 -1.12 3.93 16.44
N GLN A 11 -1.18 2.61 16.56
CA GLN A 11 -2.14 1.91 17.40
C GLN A 11 -1.44 0.98 18.38
N SER A 12 -2.13 0.61 19.47
CA SER A 12 -1.68 -0.43 20.38
C SER A 12 -2.00 -1.81 19.81
N GLU A 13 -1.25 -2.84 20.21
CA GLU A 13 -1.50 -4.25 19.80
C GLU A 13 -2.95 -4.69 20.03
N MET A 14 -3.55 -4.28 21.15
CA MET A 14 -4.94 -4.60 21.48
C MET A 14 -5.92 -3.92 20.52
N SER A 15 -5.70 -2.63 20.20
CA SER A 15 -6.50 -1.90 19.22
C SER A 15 -6.38 -2.51 17.83
N SER A 16 -5.15 -2.83 17.40
CA SER A 16 -4.87 -3.48 16.11
C SER A 16 -5.57 -4.83 15.99
N THR A 17 -5.59 -5.62 17.06
CA THR A 17 -6.28 -6.92 17.08
C THR A 17 -7.79 -6.76 16.91
N ILE A 18 -8.39 -5.79 17.59
CA ILE A 18 -9.82 -5.49 17.46
C ILE A 18 -10.14 -4.99 16.05
N GLU A 19 -9.33 -4.07 15.52
CA GLU A 19 -9.50 -3.54 14.15
C GLU A 19 -9.38 -4.66 13.12
N TYR A 20 -8.43 -5.58 13.27
CA TYR A 20 -8.28 -6.72 12.36
C TYR A 20 -9.52 -7.63 12.34
N GLN A 21 -10.20 -7.79 13.48
CA GLN A 21 -11.37 -8.67 13.59
C GLN A 21 -12.69 -7.99 13.20
N THR A 22 -12.81 -6.69 13.41
CA THR A 22 -14.09 -5.97 13.35
C THR A 22 -14.11 -4.83 12.33
N GLY A 23 -12.93 -4.37 11.89
CA GLY A 23 -12.79 -3.27 10.96
C GLY A 23 -13.25 -3.62 9.56
N SER A 24 -13.97 -2.70 8.93
CA SER A 24 -14.34 -2.78 7.51
C SER A 24 -13.20 -2.39 6.57
N HIS A 25 -12.08 -1.91 7.11
CA HIS A 25 -10.96 -1.38 6.36
C HIS A 25 -9.68 -2.12 6.74
N THR A 26 -8.75 -2.19 5.78
CA THR A 26 -7.41 -2.71 6.05
C THR A 26 -6.60 -1.73 6.89
N PRO A 27 -5.59 -2.21 7.65
CA PRO A 27 -4.72 -1.35 8.43
C PRO A 27 -4.09 -0.24 7.59
N SER A 28 -3.86 0.93 8.21
CA SER A 28 -3.41 2.13 7.49
C SER A 28 -2.09 1.93 6.74
N GLU A 29 -1.14 1.16 7.29
CA GLU A 29 0.11 0.82 6.59
C GLU A 29 -0.16 0.05 5.29
N CYS A 30 -1.04 -0.95 5.34
CA CYS A 30 -1.43 -1.72 4.17
C CYS A 30 -2.15 -0.84 3.14
N ARG A 31 -3.00 0.09 3.60
CA ARG A 31 -3.70 1.05 2.72
C ARG A 31 -2.74 1.97 1.99
N VAL A 32 -1.58 2.29 2.55
CA VAL A 32 -0.57 3.10 1.88
C VAL A 32 0.31 2.23 0.97
N ASN A 33 0.94 1.20 1.51
CA ASN A 33 2.01 0.49 0.81
C ASN A 33 1.50 -0.47 -0.28
N LEU A 34 0.37 -1.16 -0.05
CA LEU A 34 -0.14 -2.15 -1.01
C LEU A 34 -0.66 -1.52 -2.31
N PRO A 35 -1.38 -0.39 -2.31
CA PRO A 35 -1.76 0.26 -3.56
C PRO A 35 -0.56 0.90 -4.27
N LEU A 36 0.33 1.59 -3.54
CA LEU A 36 1.46 2.30 -4.14
C LEU A 36 2.42 1.37 -4.89
N ARG A 37 2.69 0.16 -4.37
CA ARG A 37 3.55 -0.81 -5.08
C ARG A 37 2.97 -1.34 -6.40
N ASN A 38 1.67 -1.14 -6.64
CA ASN A 38 1.00 -1.52 -7.89
C ASN A 38 1.08 -0.41 -8.96
N ILE A 39 1.53 0.79 -8.59
CA ILE A 39 1.58 1.98 -9.47
C ILE A 39 3.01 2.11 -10.05
N PRO A 40 3.22 1.90 -11.35
CA PRO A 40 4.54 2.05 -11.98
C PRO A 40 5.18 3.42 -11.78
N GLU A 41 4.36 4.48 -11.79
CA GLU A 41 4.78 5.86 -11.63
C GLU A 41 5.42 6.08 -10.25
N PHE A 42 4.88 5.46 -9.19
CA PHE A 42 5.47 5.51 -7.86
C PHE A 42 6.88 4.91 -7.84
N THR A 43 7.07 3.75 -8.49
CA THR A 43 8.40 3.12 -8.60
C THR A 43 9.40 4.05 -9.29
N ASN A 44 8.97 4.74 -10.34
CA ASN A 44 9.80 5.66 -11.12
C ASN A 44 10.15 6.92 -10.32
N ASP A 45 9.16 7.58 -9.72
CA ASP A 45 9.32 8.85 -9.02
C ASP A 45 10.26 8.73 -7.79
N PHE A 46 10.27 7.56 -7.15
CA PHE A 46 11.10 7.29 -5.98
C PHE A 46 12.38 6.51 -6.30
N GLY A 47 12.65 6.22 -7.58
CA GLY A 47 13.83 5.47 -8.00
C GLY A 47 13.96 4.12 -7.29
N CYS A 48 12.85 3.40 -7.07
CA CYS A 48 12.86 2.16 -6.31
C CYS A 48 13.69 1.08 -7.01
N MET A 49 14.47 0.33 -6.25
CA MET A 49 15.28 -0.76 -6.79
C MET A 49 14.37 -1.86 -7.39
N PRO A 50 14.67 -2.37 -8.60
CA PRO A 50 13.89 -3.45 -9.19
C PRO A 50 13.78 -4.66 -8.27
N LEU A 51 12.61 -5.30 -8.23
CA LEU A 51 12.30 -6.46 -7.39
C LEU A 51 12.26 -6.18 -5.88
N SER A 52 12.44 -4.93 -5.44
CA SER A 52 12.14 -4.54 -4.07
C SER A 52 10.64 -4.67 -3.76
N ASP A 53 10.29 -4.64 -2.48
CA ASP A 53 8.89 -4.76 -2.06
C ASP A 53 8.00 -3.68 -2.69
N MET A 54 8.50 -2.45 -2.84
CA MET A 54 7.75 -1.36 -3.45
C MET A 54 7.85 -1.30 -4.99
N ALA A 55 8.65 -2.17 -5.61
CA ALA A 55 8.80 -2.29 -7.06
C ALA A 55 8.72 -3.76 -7.51
N PRO A 56 7.57 -4.43 -7.31
CA PRO A 56 7.38 -5.81 -7.73
C PRO A 56 7.37 -5.94 -9.25
N THR A 57 7.59 -7.16 -9.73
CA THR A 57 7.48 -7.51 -11.15
C THR A 57 6.07 -7.21 -11.69
N PRO A 58 5.92 -6.90 -13.00
CA PRO A 58 4.62 -6.53 -13.57
C PRO A 58 3.51 -7.57 -13.34
N ASN A 59 3.84 -8.86 -13.39
CA ASN A 59 2.91 -9.96 -13.13
C ASN A 59 2.45 -10.08 -11.66
N LYS A 60 3.14 -9.41 -10.73
CA LYS A 60 2.77 -9.33 -9.31
C LYS A 60 1.99 -8.05 -8.98
N ARG A 61 1.79 -7.16 -9.96
CA ARG A 61 1.00 -5.94 -9.78
C ARG A 61 -0.47 -6.21 -10.06
N CYS A 62 -1.33 -5.71 -9.20
CA CYS A 62 -2.78 -5.76 -9.38
C CYS A 62 -3.23 -4.56 -10.23
N LEU A 63 -3.65 -4.81 -11.47
CA LEU A 63 -4.28 -3.82 -12.36
C LEU A 63 -5.79 -4.01 -12.33
N ILE A 64 -6.50 -3.10 -11.66
CA ILE A 64 -7.95 -3.20 -11.48
C ILE A 64 -8.69 -2.62 -12.68
N TRP A 65 -8.33 -1.39 -13.05
CA TRP A 65 -8.94 -0.68 -14.17
C TRP A 65 -8.00 -0.78 -15.37
N ARG A 66 -8.39 -1.58 -16.37
CA ARG A 66 -7.72 -1.66 -17.66
C ARG A 66 -8.57 -0.88 -18.67
N GLU A 67 -7.93 -0.10 -19.53
CA GLU A 67 -8.59 0.34 -20.76
C GLU A 67 -8.88 -0.91 -21.59
N GLU A 68 -10.13 -1.07 -22.04
CA GLU A 68 -10.53 -2.16 -22.94
C GLU A 68 -9.87 -2.03 -24.32
#